data_AF-B8C6F2-F1
#
_entry.id   AF-B8C6F2-F1
#
_cell.length_a   1.000
_cell.length_b   1.000
_cell.length_c   1.000
_cell.angle_alpha   90.00
_cell.angle_beta   90.00
_cell.angle_gamma   90.00
#
_symmetry.space_group_name_H-M   'P 1'
#
loop_
_entity.id
_entity.type
_entity.pdbx_description
1 polymer ?
#
loop_
_entity_poly.entity_id
_entity_poly.type
_entity_poly.pdbx_seq_one_letter_code
_entity_poly.pdbx_strand_id
1 'polypeptide(L)'
;MGMLMEYLVCHHDAEKFALVGHSTGCQNIVHFLKYGDEDMIQRIKVAALQAPVSDRESISITPGEHDANLKYAQDLVAQNKGNEMMPRSSFWAPITASRYNSLFSVSGDDDFFSSDLGVDGLSKRLGHVGAVGEKSGLKILVAYSNEDEYVPSSVNKEMLLKQLVLAMNGSDLADSADETSAVARGLMLEHGNHNLSRGDHDMEIFVEKVGQLLKQVGSN
;
A
#
# COMPACT_ATOMS: atom_id res chain seq x y z
N MET A 1 -10.30 -7.37 -7.40
CA MET A 1 -10.46 -7.93 -6.04
C MET A 1 -11.90 -8.26 -5.70
N GLY A 2 -12.85 -7.29 -5.77
CA GLY A 2 -14.26 -7.53 -5.43
C GLY A 2 -14.90 -8.77 -6.05
N MET A 3 -14.86 -8.90 -7.39
CA MET A 3 -15.43 -10.07 -8.08
C MET A 3 -14.84 -11.42 -7.64
N LEU A 4 -13.55 -11.47 -7.28
CA LEU A 4 -12.93 -12.70 -6.79
C LEU A 4 -13.45 -13.05 -5.39
N MET A 5 -13.56 -12.05 -4.51
CA MET A 5 -14.13 -12.26 -3.17
C MET A 5 -15.59 -12.68 -3.26
N GLU A 6 -16.38 -12.02 -4.10
CA GLU A 6 -17.78 -12.37 -4.35
C GLU A 6 -17.91 -13.81 -4.86
N TYR A 7 -17.07 -14.20 -5.83
CA TYR A 7 -17.03 -15.58 -6.30
C TYR A 7 -16.73 -16.57 -5.16
N LEU A 8 -15.75 -16.28 -4.31
CA LEU A 8 -15.39 -17.12 -3.15
C LEU A 8 -16.51 -17.18 -2.10
N VAL A 9 -17.24 -16.09 -1.88
CA VAL A 9 -18.43 -16.08 -1.01
C VAL A 9 -19.51 -16.99 -1.60
N CYS A 10 -19.83 -16.83 -2.88
CA CYS A 10 -20.94 -17.53 -3.51
C CYS A 10 -20.67 -19.01 -3.80
N HIS A 11 -19.42 -19.39 -4.05
CA HIS A 11 -19.06 -20.72 -4.57
C HIS A 11 -18.17 -21.54 -3.63
N HIS A 12 -17.62 -20.91 -2.60
CA HIS A 12 -16.69 -21.56 -1.66
C HIS A 12 -17.02 -21.27 -0.19
N ASP A 13 -18.22 -20.74 0.09
CA ASP A 13 -18.71 -20.41 1.44
C ASP A 13 -17.72 -19.56 2.26
N ALA A 14 -16.94 -18.71 1.58
CA ALA A 14 -15.95 -17.88 2.24
C ALA A 14 -16.64 -16.77 3.05
N GLU A 15 -16.45 -16.76 4.37
CA GLU A 15 -17.08 -15.77 5.25
C GLU A 15 -16.19 -14.57 5.55
N LYS A 16 -14.90 -14.83 5.79
CA LYS A 16 -13.88 -13.85 6.22
C LYS A 16 -12.67 -13.94 5.27
N PHE A 17 -12.04 -12.80 4.99
CA PHE A 17 -10.87 -12.72 4.13
C PHE A 17 -9.66 -12.16 4.86
N ALA A 18 -8.50 -12.68 4.48
CA ALA A 18 -7.21 -12.08 4.76
C ALA A 18 -6.54 -11.74 3.43
N LEU A 19 -6.04 -10.51 3.29
CA LEU A 19 -5.39 -10.03 2.08
C LEU A 19 -3.91 -9.80 2.34
N VAL A 20 -3.05 -10.24 1.41
CA VAL A 20 -1.63 -9.92 1.43
C VAL A 20 -1.29 -9.22 0.12
N GLY A 21 -0.91 -7.95 0.22
CA GLY A 21 -0.43 -7.13 -0.87
C GLY A 21 1.08 -7.11 -0.84
N HIS A 22 1.71 -7.40 -1.96
CA HIS A 22 3.14 -7.24 -2.17
C HIS A 22 3.37 -6.11 -3.17
N SER A 23 4.30 -5.19 -2.87
CA SER A 23 4.69 -4.12 -3.80
C SER A 23 3.46 -3.30 -4.24
N THR A 24 3.22 -3.15 -5.55
CA THR A 24 2.01 -2.49 -6.10
C THR A 24 0.69 -3.12 -5.65
N GLY A 25 0.68 -4.39 -5.22
CA GLY A 25 -0.48 -5.03 -4.59
C GLY A 25 -0.94 -4.32 -3.31
N CYS A 26 -0.05 -3.61 -2.62
CA CYS A 26 -0.40 -2.77 -1.47
C CYS A 26 -1.36 -1.64 -1.86
N GLN A 27 -1.13 -1.01 -3.03
CA GLN A 27 -2.03 0.03 -3.56
C GLN A 27 -3.42 -0.54 -3.83
N ASN A 28 -3.49 -1.76 -4.37
CA ASN A 28 -4.77 -2.42 -4.65
C ASN A 28 -5.59 -2.66 -3.37
N ILE A 29 -4.93 -3.03 -2.27
CA ILE A 29 -5.60 -3.20 -0.97
C ILE A 29 -6.15 -1.86 -0.48
N VAL A 30 -5.31 -0.83 -0.34
CA VAL A 30 -5.76 0.46 0.22
C VAL A 30 -6.82 1.13 -0.67
N HIS A 31 -6.71 0.98 -2.00
CA HIS A 31 -7.71 1.45 -2.95
C HIS A 31 -9.03 0.70 -2.79
N PHE A 32 -9.00 -0.63 -2.66
CA PHE A 32 -10.23 -1.42 -2.46
C PHE A 32 -10.90 -1.13 -1.12
N LEU A 33 -10.12 -0.92 -0.04
CA LEU A 33 -10.69 -0.50 1.24
C LEU A 33 -11.38 0.87 1.17
N LYS A 34 -11.07 1.69 0.16
CA LYS A 34 -11.68 3.02 -0.04
C LYS A 34 -12.91 2.98 -0.95
N TYR A 35 -12.85 2.21 -2.03
CA TYR A 35 -13.83 2.28 -3.13
C TYR A 35 -14.53 0.95 -3.44
N GLY A 36 -14.15 -0.13 -2.74
CA GLY A 36 -14.75 -1.45 -2.92
C GLY A 36 -16.19 -1.51 -2.42
N ASP A 37 -16.85 -2.62 -2.75
CA ASP A 37 -18.16 -2.94 -2.21
C ASP A 37 -18.10 -3.08 -0.68
N GLU A 38 -19.05 -2.47 0.01
CA GLU A 38 -19.02 -2.36 1.47
C GLU A 38 -19.16 -3.73 2.15
N ASP A 39 -20.01 -4.61 1.63
CA ASP A 39 -20.20 -5.95 2.19
C ASP A 39 -18.92 -6.78 2.04
N MET A 40 -18.21 -6.63 0.92
CA MET A 40 -16.92 -7.28 0.72
C MET A 40 -15.85 -6.70 1.64
N ILE A 41 -15.79 -5.37 1.79
CA ILE A 41 -14.83 -4.71 2.70
C ILE A 41 -15.02 -5.22 4.13
N GLN A 42 -16.26 -5.30 4.61
CA GLN A 42 -16.56 -5.74 5.98
C GLN A 42 -16.12 -7.19 6.26
N ARG A 43 -15.97 -8.03 5.23
CA ARG A 43 -15.46 -9.40 5.37
C ARG A 43 -13.95 -9.49 5.50
N ILE A 44 -13.20 -8.43 5.19
CA ILE A 44 -11.74 -8.41 5.33
C ILE A 44 -11.39 -8.19 6.80
N LYS A 45 -10.73 -9.18 7.42
CA LYS A 45 -10.35 -9.13 8.84
C LYS A 45 -8.86 -8.88 9.05
N VAL A 46 -8.04 -9.30 8.09
CA VAL A 46 -6.60 -9.01 8.09
C VAL A 46 -6.18 -8.47 6.74
N ALA A 47 -5.34 -7.45 6.74
CA ALA A 47 -4.54 -7.05 5.58
C ALA A 47 -3.05 -7.02 5.95
N ALA A 48 -2.18 -7.39 5.04
CA ALA A 48 -0.75 -7.19 5.16
C ALA A 48 -0.23 -6.47 3.92
N LEU A 49 0.43 -5.34 4.12
CA LEU A 49 1.10 -4.56 3.09
C LEU A 49 2.60 -4.83 3.20
N GLN A 50 3.13 -5.68 2.33
CA GLN A 50 4.55 -6.00 2.30
C GLN A 50 5.25 -5.21 1.19
N ALA A 51 6.27 -4.47 1.58
CA ALA A 51 6.96 -3.48 0.74
C ALA A 51 6.00 -2.47 0.08
N PRO A 52 5.22 -1.69 0.87
CA PRO A 52 4.39 -0.61 0.34
C PRO A 52 5.27 0.59 -0.05
N VAL A 53 5.93 0.50 -1.21
CA VAL A 53 6.83 1.52 -1.73
C VAL A 53 6.10 2.50 -2.65
N SER A 54 6.62 3.73 -2.73
CA SER A 54 6.14 4.72 -3.69
C SER A 54 6.74 4.47 -5.07
N ASP A 55 5.90 4.23 -6.08
CA ASP A 55 6.34 4.16 -7.48
C ASP A 55 6.98 5.49 -7.92
N ARG A 56 6.47 6.63 -7.43
CA ARG A 56 6.97 7.97 -7.70
C ARG A 56 8.38 8.20 -7.17
N GLU A 57 8.67 7.70 -5.96
CA GLU A 57 10.03 7.77 -5.42
C GLU A 57 10.93 6.70 -6.03
N SER A 58 10.38 5.51 -6.30
CA SER A 58 11.12 4.40 -6.90
C SER A 58 11.64 4.72 -8.30
N ILE A 59 10.83 5.39 -9.12
CA ILE A 59 11.26 5.73 -10.48
C ILE A 59 12.47 6.68 -10.46
N SER A 60 12.63 7.52 -9.42
CA SER A 60 13.73 8.49 -9.31
C SER A 60 15.14 7.87 -9.23
N ILE A 61 15.24 6.60 -8.83
CA ILE A 61 16.51 5.86 -8.75
C ILE A 61 16.73 4.94 -9.96
N THR A 62 15.78 4.90 -10.90
CA THR A 62 15.91 4.15 -12.15
C THR A 62 16.40 5.08 -13.28
N PRO A 63 17.24 4.60 -14.21
CA PRO A 63 17.59 5.41 -15.38
C PRO A 63 16.37 5.68 -16.28
N GLY A 64 16.21 6.91 -16.76
CA GLY A 64 15.16 7.25 -17.71
C GLY A 64 14.85 8.74 -17.78
N GLU A 65 14.14 9.13 -18.84
CA GLU A 65 13.67 10.50 -19.08
C GLU A 65 12.34 10.76 -18.33
N HIS A 66 12.33 10.54 -17.01
CA HIS A 66 11.10 10.48 -16.21
C HIS A 66 10.32 11.79 -16.22
N ASP A 67 11.00 12.92 -16.08
CA ASP A 67 10.38 14.25 -16.11
C ASP A 67 9.72 14.53 -17.47
N ALA A 68 10.40 14.16 -18.57
CA ALA A 68 9.86 14.34 -19.91
C ALA A 68 8.65 13.42 -20.15
N ASN A 69 8.71 12.17 -19.69
CA ASN A 69 7.61 11.22 -19.75
C ASN A 69 6.41 11.70 -18.92
N LEU A 70 6.65 12.21 -17.72
CA LEU A 70 5.60 12.73 -16.85
C LEU A 70 4.93 13.95 -17.48
N LYS A 71 5.72 14.89 -18.00
CA LYS A 71 5.19 16.05 -18.72
C LYS A 71 4.35 15.64 -19.92
N TYR A 72 4.82 14.67 -20.70
CA TYR A 72 4.07 14.15 -21.85
C TYR A 72 2.74 13.50 -21.44
N ALA A 73 2.74 12.71 -20.36
CA ALA A 73 1.53 12.12 -19.81
C ALA A 73 0.53 13.20 -19.36
N GLN A 74 1.00 14.23 -18.66
CA GLN A 74 0.19 15.37 -18.23
C GLN A 74 -0.42 16.13 -19.40
N ASP A 75 0.36 16.37 -20.47
CA ASP A 75 -0.12 17.04 -21.68
C ASP A 75 -1.22 16.23 -22.38
N LEU A 76 -1.10 14.89 -22.43
CA LEU A 76 -2.15 14.01 -22.97
C LEU A 76 -3.41 14.03 -22.09
N VAL A 77 -3.27 13.96 -20.77
CA VAL A 77 -4.40 14.04 -19.84
C VAL A 77 -5.14 15.38 -19.99
N ALA A 78 -4.41 16.50 -20.07
CA ALA A 78 -4.98 17.83 -20.28
C ALA A 78 -5.74 17.97 -21.61
N GLN A 79 -5.38 17.17 -22.62
CA GLN A 79 -6.07 17.09 -23.91
C GLN A 79 -7.26 16.11 -23.92
N ASN A 80 -7.68 15.58 -22.77
CA ASN A 80 -8.66 14.49 -22.66
C ASN A 80 -8.24 13.19 -23.38
N LYS A 81 -6.92 12.96 -23.50
CA LYS A 81 -6.31 11.79 -24.13
C LYS A 81 -5.65 10.86 -23.11
N GLY A 82 -6.20 10.79 -21.90
CA GLY A 82 -5.65 10.00 -20.81
C GLY A 82 -5.55 8.49 -21.09
N ASN A 83 -6.40 7.96 -21.98
CA ASN A 83 -6.37 6.55 -22.38
C ASN A 83 -5.32 6.22 -23.46
N GLU A 84 -4.63 7.23 -24.00
CA GLU A 84 -3.54 7.00 -24.97
C GLU A 84 -2.38 6.27 -24.30
N MET A 85 -1.75 5.37 -25.05
CA MET A 85 -0.59 4.63 -24.57
C MET A 85 0.65 5.51 -24.57
N MET A 86 1.41 5.45 -23.48
CA MET A 86 2.72 6.09 -23.38
C MET A 86 3.73 5.40 -24.32
N PRO A 87 4.79 6.10 -24.76
CA PRO A 87 5.88 5.49 -25.51
C PRO A 87 6.41 4.21 -24.82
N ARG A 88 6.77 3.19 -25.60
CA ARG A 88 7.23 1.90 -25.06
C ARG A 88 8.46 2.03 -24.14
N SER A 89 9.26 3.07 -24.34
CA SER A 89 10.44 3.42 -23.56
C SER A 89 10.12 4.08 -22.21
N SER A 90 8.89 4.56 -21.99
CA SER A 90 8.55 5.31 -20.77
C SER A 90 8.36 4.40 -19.55
N PHE A 91 7.96 3.15 -19.74
CA PHE A 91 7.74 2.20 -18.64
C PHE A 91 7.96 0.77 -19.11
N TRP A 92 8.35 -0.13 -18.20
CA TRP A 92 8.67 -1.52 -18.53
C TRP A 92 7.44 -2.29 -19.05
N ALA A 93 6.24 -1.92 -18.60
CA ALA A 93 4.96 -2.45 -19.06
C ALA A 93 4.18 -1.41 -19.89
N PRO A 94 3.28 -1.83 -20.79
CA PRO A 94 2.33 -0.92 -21.44
C PRO A 94 1.50 -0.16 -20.40
N ILE A 95 1.43 1.16 -20.55
CA ILE A 95 0.76 2.05 -19.59
C ILE A 95 0.11 3.22 -20.32
N THR A 96 -1.10 3.57 -19.92
CA THR A 96 -1.83 4.75 -20.42
C THR A 96 -1.29 6.03 -19.79
N ALA A 97 -1.46 7.17 -20.45
CA ALA A 97 -1.07 8.48 -19.92
C ALA A 97 -1.72 8.78 -18.55
N SER A 98 -3.00 8.48 -18.36
CA SER A 98 -3.68 8.67 -17.06
C SER A 98 -3.04 7.85 -15.95
N ARG A 99 -2.77 6.57 -16.18
CA ARG A 99 -2.12 5.69 -15.18
C ARG A 99 -0.69 6.12 -14.90
N TYR A 100 0.07 6.52 -15.92
CA TYR A 100 1.43 7.05 -15.74
C TYR A 100 1.41 8.32 -14.89
N ASN A 101 0.52 9.27 -15.21
CA ASN A 101 0.34 10.49 -14.43
C ASN A 101 -0.09 10.20 -12.99
N SER A 102 -1.01 9.26 -12.79
CA SER A 102 -1.48 8.88 -11.46
C SER A 102 -0.38 8.30 -10.56
N LEU A 103 0.53 7.51 -11.14
CA LEU A 103 1.65 6.88 -10.44
C LEU A 103 2.77 7.87 -10.11
N PHE A 104 3.12 8.73 -11.06
CA PHE A 104 4.39 9.47 -11.01
C PHE A 104 4.22 10.97 -10.77
N SER A 105 3.01 11.51 -10.77
CA SER A 105 2.78 12.89 -10.31
C SER A 105 2.81 13.00 -8.79
N VAL A 106 3.30 14.13 -8.30
CA VAL A 106 3.16 14.50 -6.90
C VAL A 106 1.68 14.55 -6.54
N SER A 107 1.27 13.80 -5.51
CA SER A 107 -0.13 13.69 -5.12
C SER A 107 -1.05 13.15 -6.22
N GLY A 108 -0.52 12.33 -7.13
CA GLY A 108 -1.33 11.54 -8.06
C GLY A 108 -2.32 10.63 -7.32
N ASP A 109 -3.30 10.06 -8.02
CA ASP A 109 -4.35 9.26 -7.37
C ASP A 109 -3.79 7.98 -6.73
N ASP A 110 -2.68 7.47 -7.26
CA ASP A 110 -1.99 6.28 -6.77
C ASP A 110 -0.76 6.58 -5.90
N ASP A 111 -0.52 7.85 -5.56
CA ASP A 111 0.55 8.30 -4.69
C ASP A 111 0.18 8.11 -3.20
N PHE A 112 0.18 6.85 -2.76
CA PHE A 112 -0.24 6.47 -1.40
C PHE A 112 0.88 6.48 -0.36
N PHE A 113 2.14 6.27 -0.78
CA PHE A 113 3.23 5.89 0.12
C PHE A 113 4.47 6.80 0.05
N SER A 114 4.40 7.92 -0.68
CA SER A 114 5.56 8.81 -0.82
C SER A 114 5.96 9.46 0.49
N SER A 115 7.26 9.50 0.75
CA SER A 115 7.82 9.97 2.02
C SER A 115 7.69 11.49 2.25
N ASP A 116 7.58 12.27 1.19
CA ASP A 116 7.47 13.73 1.26
C ASP A 116 6.04 14.24 1.52
N LEU A 117 5.03 13.36 1.54
CA LEU A 117 3.64 13.74 1.80
C LEU A 117 3.42 14.17 3.25
N GLY A 118 4.30 13.73 4.16
CA GLY A 118 4.17 13.92 5.59
C GLY A 118 2.92 13.26 6.17
N VAL A 119 2.72 13.39 7.49
CA VAL A 119 1.58 12.74 8.18
C VAL A 119 0.24 13.25 7.63
N ASP A 120 0.09 14.54 7.35
CA ASP A 120 -1.16 15.12 6.87
C ASP A 120 -1.53 14.61 5.46
N GLY A 121 -0.55 14.55 4.55
CA GLY A 121 -0.75 14.03 3.20
C GLY A 121 -1.08 12.54 3.23
N LEU A 122 -0.32 11.77 4.00
CA LEU A 122 -0.57 10.33 4.19
C LEU A 122 -1.95 10.08 4.82
N SER A 123 -2.37 10.89 5.80
CA SER A 123 -3.68 10.74 6.45
C SER A 123 -4.83 10.97 5.47
N LYS A 124 -4.71 11.92 4.54
CA LYS A 124 -5.70 12.11 3.44
C LYS A 124 -5.76 10.90 2.50
N ARG A 125 -4.65 10.19 2.34
CA ARG A 125 -4.53 9.03 1.44
C ARG A 125 -4.94 7.72 2.11
N LEU A 126 -4.72 7.57 3.42
CA LEU A 126 -4.74 6.29 4.12
C LEU A 126 -5.64 6.28 5.37
N GLY A 127 -6.14 7.43 5.83
CA GLY A 127 -6.95 7.53 7.04
C GLY A 127 -8.27 6.74 6.97
N HIS A 128 -8.77 6.46 5.76
CA HIS A 128 -9.92 5.58 5.59
C HIS A 128 -9.66 4.15 6.08
N VAL A 129 -8.41 3.70 6.12
CA VAL A 129 -8.03 2.37 6.64
C VAL A 129 -8.41 2.24 8.12
N GLY A 130 -8.14 3.29 8.92
CA GLY A 130 -8.49 3.33 10.35
C GLY A 130 -10.00 3.27 10.56
N ALA A 131 -10.74 4.10 9.83
CA ALA A 131 -12.21 4.11 9.88
C ALA A 131 -12.82 2.75 9.51
N VAL A 132 -12.26 2.06 8.50
CA VAL A 132 -12.67 0.69 8.15
C VAL A 132 -12.33 -0.28 9.28
N GLY A 133 -11.14 -0.17 9.87
CA GLY A 133 -10.69 -0.96 11.02
C GLY A 133 -11.64 -0.88 12.21
N GLU A 134 -11.98 0.33 12.64
CA GLU A 134 -12.90 0.58 13.75
C GLU A 134 -14.29 -0.02 13.50
N LYS A 135 -14.80 0.09 12.26
CA LYS A 135 -16.12 -0.40 11.89
C LYS A 135 -16.19 -1.92 11.73
N SER A 136 -15.15 -2.53 11.16
CA SER A 136 -15.19 -3.94 10.70
C SER A 136 -14.38 -4.91 11.55
N GLY A 137 -13.54 -4.39 12.45
CA GLY A 137 -12.54 -5.16 13.19
C GLY A 137 -11.30 -5.53 12.34
N LEU A 138 -11.11 -4.90 11.18
CA LEU A 138 -9.92 -5.09 10.35
C LEU A 138 -8.64 -4.73 11.14
N LYS A 139 -7.62 -5.58 11.02
CA LYS A 139 -6.24 -5.30 11.45
C LYS A 139 -5.31 -5.31 10.24
N ILE A 140 -4.38 -4.36 10.18
CA ILE A 140 -3.43 -4.22 9.08
C ILE A 140 -1.98 -4.24 9.56
N LEU A 141 -1.14 -5.03 8.89
CA LEU A 141 0.32 -5.00 9.05
C LEU A 141 0.94 -4.18 7.92
N VAL A 142 1.80 -3.23 8.26
CA VAL A 142 2.64 -2.50 7.31
C VAL A 142 4.07 -3.02 7.49
N ALA A 143 4.50 -3.92 6.60
CA ALA A 143 5.81 -4.53 6.63
C ALA A 143 6.75 -3.83 5.64
N TYR A 144 7.75 -3.13 6.17
CA TYR A 144 8.74 -2.38 5.41
C TYR A 144 10.10 -3.05 5.49
N SER A 145 10.82 -3.09 4.36
CA SER A 145 12.12 -3.71 4.22
C SER A 145 13.22 -2.64 4.28
N ASN A 146 14.14 -2.74 5.24
CA ASN A 146 15.19 -1.74 5.42
C ASN A 146 16.20 -1.74 4.26
N GLU A 147 16.44 -2.90 3.64
CA GLU A 147 17.29 -3.06 2.45
C GLU A 147 16.51 -3.04 1.13
N ASP A 148 15.26 -2.53 1.13
CA ASP A 148 14.46 -2.41 -0.10
C ASP A 148 15.16 -1.54 -1.16
N GLU A 149 15.48 -2.17 -2.29
CA GLU A 149 16.20 -1.59 -3.42
C GLU A 149 15.36 -0.64 -4.29
N TYR A 150 14.03 -0.61 -4.11
CA TYR A 150 13.13 0.31 -4.81
C TYR A 150 12.89 1.61 -4.05
N VAL A 151 13.49 1.76 -2.87
CA VAL A 151 13.34 2.95 -2.03
C VAL A 151 14.63 3.77 -2.08
N PRO A 152 14.59 5.07 -2.45
CA PRO A 152 15.80 5.90 -2.49
C PRO A 152 16.52 5.93 -1.14
N SER A 153 17.86 5.93 -1.16
CA SER A 153 18.67 5.95 0.07
C SER A 153 18.52 7.22 0.90
N SER A 154 17.98 8.30 0.31
CA SER A 154 17.64 9.54 1.01
C SER A 154 16.39 9.42 1.89
N VAL A 155 15.55 8.40 1.69
CA VAL A 155 14.31 8.20 2.45
C VAL A 155 14.61 7.55 3.80
N ASN A 156 14.15 8.19 4.88
CA ASN A 156 14.17 7.58 6.21
C ASN A 156 13.02 6.57 6.34
N LYS A 157 13.31 5.30 6.10
CA LYS A 157 12.33 4.19 6.07
C LYS A 157 11.64 3.97 7.42
N GLU A 158 12.36 4.11 8.53
CA GLU A 158 11.76 4.00 9.87
C GLU A 158 10.76 5.12 10.15
N MET A 159 11.13 6.36 9.79
CA MET A 159 10.24 7.50 9.94
C MET A 159 9.01 7.35 9.05
N LEU A 160 9.20 6.94 7.79
CA LEU A 160 8.10 6.68 6.86
C LEU A 160 7.15 5.60 7.41
N LEU A 161 7.68 4.48 7.89
CA LEU A 161 6.86 3.42 8.50
C LEU A 161 6.02 3.96 9.66
N LYS A 162 6.62 4.76 10.56
CA LYS A 162 5.89 5.40 11.67
C LYS A 162 4.77 6.31 11.15
N GLN A 163 5.04 7.13 10.14
CA GLN A 163 4.05 8.03 9.55
C GLN A 163 2.92 7.28 8.85
N LEU A 164 3.20 6.19 8.15
CA LEU A 164 2.19 5.33 7.53
C LEU A 164 1.27 4.69 8.58
N VAL A 165 1.84 4.17 9.66
CA VAL A 165 1.08 3.56 10.77
C VAL A 165 0.22 4.61 11.46
N LEU A 166 0.75 5.81 11.71
CA LEU A 166 -0.01 6.92 12.28
C LEU A 166 -1.16 7.34 11.35
N ALA A 167 -0.89 7.52 10.05
CA ALA A 167 -1.89 7.89 9.07
C ALA A 167 -3.03 6.86 8.96
N MET A 168 -2.73 5.56 9.04
CA MET A 168 -3.73 4.50 8.98
C MET A 168 -4.51 4.29 10.28
N ASN A 169 -3.99 4.74 11.42
CA ASN A 169 -4.71 4.73 12.69
C ASN A 169 -5.49 6.04 12.92
N GLY A 170 -5.07 7.15 12.29
CA GLY A 170 -5.57 8.49 12.60
C GLY A 170 -4.63 9.22 13.57
N SER A 171 -4.58 10.55 13.46
CA SER A 171 -3.66 11.42 14.21
C SER A 171 -3.81 11.34 15.73
N ASP A 172 -4.98 10.90 16.22
CA ASP A 172 -5.34 10.93 17.64
C ASP A 172 -4.84 9.69 18.41
N LEU A 173 -4.33 8.67 17.72
CA LEU A 173 -3.80 7.44 18.33
C LEU A 173 -2.28 7.49 18.62
N ALA A 174 -1.63 8.64 18.42
CA ALA A 174 -0.20 8.82 18.68
C ALA A 174 0.20 8.54 20.14
N ASP A 175 -0.76 8.56 21.08
CA ASP A 175 -0.54 8.39 22.52
C ASP A 175 -1.27 7.18 23.15
N SER A 176 -1.94 6.32 22.37
CA SER A 176 -2.62 5.16 22.95
C SER A 176 -1.63 4.02 23.21
N ALA A 177 -1.30 3.78 24.49
CA ALA A 177 -0.42 2.70 24.94
C ALA A 177 -0.98 1.27 24.71
N ASP A 178 -2.17 1.13 24.12
CA ASP A 178 -2.79 -0.16 23.84
C ASP A 178 -2.63 -0.55 22.36
N GLU A 179 -1.46 -1.12 22.03
CA GLU A 179 -1.15 -1.70 20.72
C GLU A 179 -2.16 -2.79 20.27
N THR A 180 -2.95 -3.35 21.19
CA THR A 180 -3.95 -4.36 20.86
C THR A 180 -5.17 -3.75 20.16
N SER A 181 -5.51 -2.51 20.50
CA SER A 181 -6.64 -1.76 19.95
C SER A 181 -6.36 -1.16 18.57
N ALA A 182 -5.09 -0.82 18.27
CA ALA A 182 -4.70 -0.19 17.01
C ALA A 182 -5.10 -1.02 15.77
N VAL A 183 -5.54 -0.33 14.71
CA VAL A 183 -5.90 -0.93 13.42
C VAL A 183 -4.63 -1.33 12.68
N ALA A 184 -3.68 -0.41 12.55
CA ALA A 184 -2.43 -0.60 11.84
C ALA A 184 -1.23 -0.82 12.77
N ARG A 185 -0.36 -1.75 12.40
CA ARG A 185 0.92 -2.01 13.07
C ARG A 185 2.07 -1.99 12.07
N GLY A 186 3.19 -1.41 12.46
CA GLY A 186 4.41 -1.41 11.66
C GLY A 186 5.29 -2.62 11.97
N LEU A 187 5.97 -3.13 10.94
CA LEU A 187 7.04 -4.11 11.05
C LEU A 187 8.19 -3.64 10.16
N MET A 188 9.34 -3.34 10.78
CA MET A 188 10.58 -3.15 10.03
C MET A 188 11.30 -4.49 9.94
N LEU A 189 11.63 -4.91 8.72
CA LEU A 189 12.45 -6.08 8.41
C LEU A 189 13.88 -5.57 8.18
N GLU A 190 14.81 -6.01 9.03
CA GLU A 190 16.12 -5.35 9.20
C GLU A 190 17.05 -5.55 8.00
N HIS A 191 16.99 -6.73 7.39
CA HIS A 191 17.87 -7.17 6.30
C HIS A 191 17.10 -7.55 5.02
N GLY A 192 15.78 -7.49 5.07
CA GLY A 192 14.90 -7.83 3.97
C GLY A 192 15.09 -6.86 2.82
N ASN A 193 15.18 -7.40 1.61
CA ASN A 193 15.04 -6.63 0.37
C ASN A 193 13.56 -6.61 -0.06
N HIS A 194 13.23 -6.01 -1.20
CA HIS A 194 11.85 -5.76 -1.62
C HIS A 194 10.95 -7.01 -1.64
N ASN A 195 11.49 -8.13 -2.10
CA ASN A 195 10.78 -9.39 -2.26
C ASN A 195 11.09 -10.44 -1.17
N LEU A 196 11.83 -10.04 -0.11
CA LEU A 196 12.28 -10.94 0.96
C LEU A 196 13.07 -12.16 0.46
N SER A 197 13.81 -12.01 -0.64
CA SER A 197 14.75 -13.02 -1.12
C SER A 197 16.14 -12.91 -0.47
N ARG A 198 16.35 -11.84 0.30
CA ARG A 198 17.52 -11.59 1.17
C ARG A 198 17.05 -11.28 2.58
N GLY A 199 17.97 -11.35 3.53
CA GLY A 199 17.67 -11.19 4.96
C GLY A 199 17.22 -12.52 5.56
N ASP A 200 18.16 -13.27 6.11
CA ASP A 200 17.87 -14.54 6.77
C ASP A 200 16.83 -14.30 7.88
N HIS A 201 15.79 -15.12 7.94
CA HIS A 201 14.67 -15.04 8.90
C HIS A 201 13.65 -13.91 8.68
N ASP A 202 13.90 -12.86 7.89
CA ASP A 202 12.93 -11.77 7.72
C ASP A 202 11.62 -12.22 7.06
N MET A 203 11.70 -13.19 6.13
CA MET A 203 10.52 -13.85 5.59
C MET A 203 9.72 -14.59 6.68
N GLU A 204 10.41 -15.27 7.59
CA GLU A 204 9.78 -16.03 8.68
C GLU A 204 9.12 -15.09 9.69
N ILE A 205 9.79 -13.98 10.03
CA ILE A 205 9.27 -12.93 10.90
C ILE A 205 8.01 -12.31 10.29
N PHE A 206 8.03 -11.99 8.99
CA PHE A 206 6.85 -11.48 8.29
C PHE A 206 5.67 -12.46 8.37
N VAL A 207 5.90 -13.73 8.04
CA VAL A 207 4.87 -14.78 8.10
C VAL A 207 4.35 -14.97 9.53
N GLU A 208 5.23 -14.99 10.53
CA GLU A 208 4.86 -15.10 11.94
C GLU A 208 3.96 -13.94 12.36
N LYS A 209 4.31 -12.70 12.00
CA LYS A 209 3.53 -11.51 12.35
C LYS A 209 2.17 -11.49 11.69
N VAL A 210 2.06 -11.91 10.43
CA VAL A 210 0.76 -12.12 9.77
C VAL A 210 -0.04 -13.20 10.50
N GLY A 211 0.59 -14.32 10.87
CA GLY A 211 -0.03 -15.39 11.65
C GLY A 211 -0.54 -14.94 13.03
N GLN A 212 0.19 -14.06 13.72
CA GLN A 212 -0.23 -13.46 14.99
C GLN A 212 -1.50 -12.61 14.80
N LEU A 213 -1.58 -11.80 13.74
CA LEU A 213 -2.80 -11.04 13.42
C LEU A 213 -3.99 -11.94 13.10
N LEU A 214 -3.79 -12.99 12.30
CA LEU A 214 -4.84 -13.95 11.96
C LEU A 214 -5.42 -14.62 13.23
N LYS A 215 -4.57 -15.02 14.17
CA LYS A 215 -5.01 -15.58 15.46
C LYS A 215 -5.80 -14.57 16.29
N GLN A 216 -5.40 -13.30 16.27
CA GLN A 216 -6.08 -12.23 17.01
C GLN A 216 -7.53 -12.03 16.53
N VAL A 217 -7.77 -12.03 15.22
CA VAL A 217 -9.13 -11.83 14.67
C VAL A 217 -9.94 -13.13 14.53
N GLY A 218 -9.29 -14.29 14.51
CA GLY A 218 -9.94 -15.60 14.38
C GLY A 218 -10.52 -16.16 15.68
N SER A 219 -10.16 -15.59 16.83
CA SER A 219 -10.59 -16.07 18.16
C SER A 219 -11.99 -15.57 18.58
N ASN A 220 -12.75 -14.95 17.66
CA ASN A 220 -14.11 -14.43 17.84
C ASN A 220 -15.14 -15.13 16.95
#